data_AF-A0ABC8UTQ0-F1
#
_entry.id   AF-A0ABC8UTQ0-F1
#
_cell.length_a   1.000
_cell.length_b   1.000
_cell.length_c   1.000
_cell.angle_alpha   90.00
_cell.angle_beta   90.00
_cell.angle_gamma   90.00
#
_symmetry.space_group_name_H-M   'P 1'
#
loop_
_entity.id
_entity.type
_entity.pdbx_description
1 polymer ?
#
loop_
_entity_poly.entity_id
_entity_poly.type
_entity_poly.pdbx_seq_one_letter_code
_entity_poly.pdbx_strand_id
1 'polypeptide(L)'
;MMEEELQIAISMADALNRLQHAAETPFSDHSWYAMQNPRSAPTLSAEELELAKLKSMPKKLAWSRARADCRDFETVLRETQHAISVNLARLLADTVDPVLEGLREVVVVEEDEDVCGVCLEEMKRGDEARAMGCMHKFHGHCIFKWLKQKDVCPLCRYHIHNSKVDFED
;
A
#
# COMPACT_ATOMS: atom_id res chain seq x y z
N MET A 1 -14.13 -6.12 21.92
CA MET A 1 -13.59 -6.84 20.75
C MET A 1 -12.79 -5.97 19.80
N MET A 2 -12.88 -4.63 19.78
CA MET A 2 -12.17 -3.79 18.78
C MET A 2 -10.93 -3.04 19.29
N GLU A 3 -10.68 -2.98 20.61
CA GLU A 3 -9.62 -2.14 21.18
C GLU A 3 -8.22 -2.62 20.77
N GLU A 4 -7.96 -3.93 20.83
CA GLU A 4 -6.63 -4.48 20.52
C GLU A 4 -6.27 -4.35 19.03
N GLU A 5 -7.24 -4.56 18.14
CA GLU A 5 -7.07 -4.35 16.70
C GLU A 5 -6.82 -2.87 16.37
N LEU A 6 -7.49 -1.96 17.08
CA LEU A 6 -7.23 -0.54 16.94
C LEU A 6 -5.81 -0.19 17.38
N GLN A 7 -5.34 -0.71 18.51
CA GLN A 7 -3.96 -0.49 18.97
C GLN A 7 -2.91 -1.04 17.98
N ILE A 8 -3.17 -2.21 17.38
CA ILE A 8 -2.31 -2.75 16.32
C ILE A 8 -2.33 -1.83 15.10
N ALA A 9 -3.50 -1.34 14.69
CA ALA A 9 -3.63 -0.43 13.56
C ALA A 9 -2.92 0.92 13.80
N ILE A 10 -3.02 1.50 15.00
CA ILE A 10 -2.28 2.71 15.40
C ILE A 10 -0.77 2.46 15.28
N SER A 11 -0.29 1.36 15.86
CA SER A 11 1.13 1.02 15.82
C SER A 11 1.64 0.79 14.39
N MET A 12 0.79 0.25 13.50
CA MET A 12 1.09 0.11 12.08
C MET A 12 1.14 1.47 11.36
N ALA A 13 0.20 2.37 11.62
CA ALA A 13 0.18 3.71 11.04
C ALA A 13 1.43 4.52 11.43
N ASP A 14 1.83 4.46 12.70
CA ASP A 14 3.03 5.13 13.20
C ASP A 14 4.30 4.59 12.51
N ALA A 15 4.39 3.27 12.31
CA ALA A 15 5.51 2.67 11.59
C ALA A 15 5.57 3.10 10.12
N LEU A 16 4.42 3.17 9.43
CA LEU A 16 4.34 3.69 8.06
C LEU A 16 4.81 5.14 7.99
N ASN A 17 4.38 5.98 8.94
CA ASN A 17 4.82 7.38 9.01
C ASN A 17 6.35 7.46 9.21
N ARG A 18 6.94 6.68 10.14
CA ARG A 18 8.40 6.66 10.33
C ARG A 18 9.17 6.27 9.07
N LEU A 19 8.69 5.25 8.34
CA LEU A 19 9.32 4.82 7.09
C LEU A 19 9.27 5.89 5.99
N GLN A 20 8.22 6.71 5.95
CA GLN A 20 8.12 7.82 5.00
C GLN A 20 9.21 8.88 5.25
N HIS A 21 9.59 9.10 6.52
CA HIS A 21 10.67 10.04 6.91
C HIS A 21 12.08 9.43 6.84
N ALA A 22 12.21 8.10 6.86
CA ALA A 22 13.50 7.41 6.73
C ALA A 22 14.16 7.59 5.35
N ALA A 23 13.34 7.83 4.30
CA ALA A 23 13.79 8.10 2.94
C ALA A 23 14.56 9.43 2.77
N GLU A 24 14.60 10.29 3.79
CA GLU A 24 15.33 11.56 3.80
C GLU A 24 16.68 11.49 4.52
N THR A 25 17.07 10.32 5.05
CA THR A 25 18.41 10.16 5.65
C THR A 25 19.45 9.96 4.54
N PRO A 26 20.49 10.82 4.43
CA PRO A 26 21.56 10.62 3.47
C PRO A 26 22.30 9.34 3.87
N PHE A 27 22.13 8.28 3.08
CA PHE A 27 22.97 7.10 2.97
C PHE A 27 23.91 6.89 4.18
N SER A 28 23.38 6.43 5.32
CA SER A 28 24.26 6.10 6.44
C SER A 28 25.08 4.88 6.03
N ASP A 29 26.40 5.05 5.98
CA ASP A 29 27.49 4.17 5.49
C ASP A 29 27.50 2.69 5.91
N HIS A 30 26.49 2.20 6.62
CA HIS A 30 26.49 0.86 7.21
C HIS A 30 26.15 -0.27 6.21
N SER A 31 25.53 0.03 5.05
CA SER A 31 25.13 -1.01 4.09
C SER A 31 26.28 -1.51 3.20
N TRP A 32 27.25 -0.65 2.85
CA TRP A 32 28.39 -1.05 2.01
C TRP A 32 29.37 -1.95 2.78
N TYR A 33 29.61 -1.63 4.06
CA TYR A 33 30.59 -2.35 4.90
C TYR A 33 30.13 -3.78 5.26
N ALA A 34 28.82 -4.01 5.34
CA ALA A 34 28.24 -5.32 5.63
C ALA A 34 28.35 -6.31 4.46
N MET A 35 28.41 -5.84 3.22
CA MET A 35 28.57 -6.71 2.03
C MET A 35 29.97 -7.34 1.93
N GLN A 36 30.94 -6.88 2.72
CA GLN A 36 32.35 -7.33 2.64
C GLN A 36 32.77 -8.27 3.77
N ASN A 37 31.88 -8.56 4.72
CA ASN A 37 32.21 -9.42 5.86
C ASN A 37 31.18 -10.56 6.03
N PRO A 38 31.45 -11.77 5.50
CA PRO A 38 30.51 -12.89 5.53
C PRO A 38 30.30 -13.51 6.93
N ARG A 39 30.90 -12.97 8.00
CA ARG A 39 30.73 -13.44 9.39
C ARG A 39 29.82 -12.58 10.25
N SER A 40 29.40 -11.40 9.79
CA SER A 40 28.30 -10.69 10.45
C SER A 40 26.99 -11.24 9.92
N ALA A 41 26.31 -12.08 10.70
CA ALA A 41 24.89 -12.31 10.48
C ALA A 41 24.20 -10.93 10.38
N PRO A 42 23.31 -10.70 9.41
CA PRO A 42 22.62 -9.42 9.32
C PRO A 42 21.80 -9.24 10.60
N THR A 43 22.31 -8.39 11.50
CA THR A 43 21.56 -7.94 12.66
C THR A 43 20.45 -7.05 12.11
N LEU A 44 19.20 -7.50 12.24
CA LEU A 44 18.03 -6.68 11.90
C LEU A 44 18.19 -5.34 12.63
N SER A 45 18.04 -4.25 11.88
CA SER A 45 17.94 -2.91 12.43
C SER A 45 16.80 -2.83 13.44
N ALA A 46 16.82 -1.81 14.31
CA ALA A 46 15.74 -1.59 15.27
C ALA A 46 14.37 -1.50 14.58
N GLU A 47 14.32 -0.88 13.40
CA GLU A 47 13.13 -0.72 12.57
C GLU A 47 12.65 -2.05 11.96
N GLU A 48 13.57 -2.87 11.42
CA GLU A 48 13.22 -4.19 10.90
C GLU A 48 12.69 -5.12 11.99
N LEU A 49 13.27 -5.04 13.20
CA LEU A 49 12.78 -5.79 14.36
C LEU A 49 11.40 -5.32 14.81
N GLU A 50 11.16 -4.00 14.77
CA GLU A 50 9.85 -3.43 15.08
C GLU A 50 8.79 -3.84 14.06
N LEU A 51 9.11 -3.78 12.76
CA LEU A 51 8.24 -4.22 11.68
C LEU A 51 7.93 -5.72 11.78
N ALA A 52 8.93 -6.55 12.12
CA ALA A 52 8.72 -7.98 12.35
C ALA A 52 7.80 -8.25 13.55
N LYS A 53 7.94 -7.47 14.65
CA LYS A 53 7.02 -7.54 15.79
C LYS A 53 5.60 -7.20 15.36
N LEU A 54 5.40 -6.07 14.66
CA LEU A 54 4.10 -5.62 14.15
C LEU A 54 3.43 -6.67 13.26
N LYS A 55 4.17 -7.24 12.29
CA LYS A 55 3.66 -8.31 11.41
C LYS A 55 3.22 -9.56 12.18
N SER A 56 3.80 -9.83 13.35
CA SER A 56 3.44 -10.98 14.18
C SER A 56 2.20 -10.77 15.08
N MET A 57 1.83 -9.52 15.35
CA MET A 57 0.78 -9.19 16.34
C MET A 57 -0.62 -9.72 15.97
N PRO A 58 -1.11 -9.63 14.72
CA PRO A 58 -2.42 -10.17 14.34
C PRO A 58 -2.52 -11.67 14.64
N LYS A 59 -1.45 -12.42 14.34
CA LYS A 59 -1.38 -13.87 14.57
C LYS A 59 -1.45 -14.22 16.06
N LYS A 60 -0.74 -13.46 16.90
CA LYS A 60 -0.76 -13.64 18.37
C LYS A 60 -2.13 -13.37 18.97
N LEU A 61 -2.76 -12.27 18.55
CA LEU A 61 -4.09 -11.89 18.98
C LEU A 61 -5.14 -12.93 18.58
N ALA A 62 -5.12 -13.33 17.31
CA ALA A 62 -6.03 -14.34 16.77
C ALA A 62 -5.89 -15.68 17.51
N TRP A 63 -4.67 -16.09 17.84
CA TRP A 63 -4.42 -17.35 18.55
C TRP A 63 -4.94 -17.32 19.99
N SER A 64 -4.77 -16.20 20.70
CA SER A 64 -5.31 -16.02 22.05
C SER A 64 -6.83 -16.12 22.07
N ARG A 65 -7.51 -15.47 21.11
CA ARG A 65 -8.98 -15.47 20.99
C ARG A 65 -9.56 -16.80 20.52
N ALA A 66 -8.94 -17.41 19.50
CA ALA A 66 -9.33 -18.74 19.02
C ALA A 66 -9.35 -19.77 20.17
N ARG A 67 -8.36 -19.70 21.07
CA ARG A 67 -8.34 -20.53 22.27
C ARG A 67 -9.42 -20.16 23.30
N ALA A 68 -9.62 -18.87 23.57
CA ALA A 68 -10.59 -18.42 24.56
C ALA A 68 -12.03 -18.80 24.18
N ASP A 69 -12.36 -18.69 22.88
CA ASP A 69 -13.71 -18.90 22.37
C ASP A 69 -13.90 -20.29 21.74
N CYS A 70 -12.88 -21.16 21.78
CA CYS A 70 -12.85 -22.47 21.10
C CYS A 70 -13.22 -22.38 19.60
N ARG A 71 -12.78 -21.31 18.92
CA ARG A 71 -13.04 -21.06 17.50
C ARG A 71 -11.87 -21.51 16.63
N ASP A 72 -12.16 -21.81 15.37
CA ASP A 72 -11.13 -22.10 14.36
C ASP A 72 -10.14 -20.93 14.22
N PHE A 73 -8.84 -21.23 14.31
CA PHE A 73 -7.79 -20.23 14.32
C PHE A 73 -7.73 -19.43 13.02
N GLU A 74 -7.89 -20.08 11.87
CA GLU A 74 -7.80 -19.42 10.56
C GLU A 74 -8.93 -18.41 10.38
N THR A 75 -10.14 -18.80 10.80
CA THR A 75 -11.30 -17.92 10.81
C THR A 75 -11.08 -16.68 11.68
N VAL A 76 -10.61 -16.86 12.92
CA VAL A 76 -10.33 -15.75 13.83
C VAL A 76 -9.18 -14.88 13.32
N LEU A 77 -8.17 -15.46 12.68
CA LEU A 77 -7.06 -14.72 12.06
C LEU A 77 -7.57 -13.80 10.96
N ARG A 78 -8.40 -14.30 10.05
CA ARG A 78 -9.00 -13.51 8.98
C ARG A 78 -9.85 -12.37 9.52
N GLU A 79 -10.69 -12.63 10.52
CA GLU A 79 -11.50 -11.59 11.17
C GLU A 79 -10.63 -10.51 11.83
N THR A 80 -9.58 -10.94 12.56
CA THR A 80 -8.64 -10.05 13.23
C THR A 80 -7.90 -9.18 12.22
N GLN A 81 -7.37 -9.79 11.15
CA GLN A 81 -6.69 -9.07 10.07
C GLN A 81 -7.63 -8.07 9.39
N HIS A 82 -8.86 -8.49 9.08
CA HIS A 82 -9.85 -7.61 8.47
C HIS A 82 -10.18 -6.40 9.36
N ALA A 83 -10.40 -6.62 10.66
CA ALA A 83 -10.69 -5.54 11.61
C ALA A 83 -9.50 -4.55 11.72
N ILE A 84 -8.27 -5.05 11.79
CA ILE A 84 -7.05 -4.22 11.77
C ILE A 84 -6.96 -3.42 10.48
N SER A 85 -7.17 -4.05 9.31
CA SER A 85 -7.13 -3.39 8.01
C SER A 85 -8.17 -2.27 7.89
N VAL A 86 -9.39 -2.49 8.38
CA VAL A 86 -10.45 -1.46 8.39
C VAL A 86 -10.07 -0.28 9.29
N ASN A 87 -9.55 -0.55 10.50
CA ASN A 87 -9.10 0.51 11.39
C ASN A 87 -7.91 1.29 10.82
N LEU A 88 -6.95 0.59 10.23
CA LEU A 88 -5.80 1.21 9.57
C LEU A 88 -6.25 2.12 8.42
N ALA A 89 -7.17 1.66 7.58
CA ALA A 89 -7.72 2.47 6.49
C ALA A 89 -8.40 3.75 7.00
N ARG A 90 -9.14 3.66 8.13
CA ARG A 90 -9.76 4.84 8.77
C ARG A 90 -8.73 5.83 9.30
N LEU A 91 -7.68 5.35 9.96
CA LEU A 91 -6.60 6.20 10.49
C LEU A 91 -5.83 6.92 9.38
N LEU A 92 -5.68 6.28 8.22
CA LEU A 92 -4.94 6.82 7.09
C LEU A 92 -5.82 7.58 6.08
N ALA A 93 -7.14 7.68 6.31
CA ALA A 93 -8.07 8.25 5.34
C ALA A 93 -7.69 9.69 4.93
N ASP A 94 -7.33 10.53 5.90
CA ASP A 94 -6.96 11.94 5.66
C ASP A 94 -5.54 12.11 5.06
N THR A 95 -4.76 11.03 5.01
CA THR A 95 -3.40 11.03 4.43
C THR A 95 -3.40 10.69 2.95
N VAL A 96 -4.52 10.21 2.42
CA VAL A 96 -4.68 9.95 1.00
C VAL A 96 -4.75 11.29 0.27
N ASP A 97 -3.81 11.51 -0.66
CA ASP A 97 -3.77 12.72 -1.47
C ASP A 97 -5.11 12.89 -2.22
N PRO A 98 -5.83 14.02 -2.08
CA PRO A 98 -7.14 14.26 -2.71
C PRO A 98 -7.12 14.09 -4.23
N VAL A 99 -5.97 14.24 -4.87
CA VAL A 99 -5.80 14.00 -6.30
C VAL A 99 -6.10 12.54 -6.66
N LEU A 100 -5.90 11.60 -5.73
CA LEU A 100 -6.12 10.17 -5.94
C LEU A 100 -7.59 9.76 -5.83
N GLU A 101 -8.47 10.63 -5.35
CA GLU A 101 -9.90 10.33 -5.16
C GLU A 101 -10.61 9.94 -6.47
N GLY A 102 -10.12 10.41 -7.62
CA GLY A 102 -10.69 10.08 -8.94
C GLY A 102 -9.99 8.94 -9.69
N LEU A 103 -8.95 8.31 -9.11
CA LEU A 103 -8.38 7.09 -9.69
C LEU A 103 -9.26 5.89 -9.37
N ARG A 104 -9.66 5.14 -10.41
CA ARG A 104 -10.46 3.93 -10.23
C ARG A 104 -9.58 2.72 -9.94
N GLU A 105 -10.26 1.58 -9.76
CA GLU A 105 -9.79 0.26 -9.37
C GLU A 105 -8.39 -0.13 -9.87
N VAL A 106 -7.68 -0.92 -9.05
CA VAL A 106 -6.50 -1.64 -9.50
C VAL A 106 -6.96 -2.65 -10.54
N VAL A 107 -6.54 -2.47 -11.78
CA VAL A 107 -6.85 -3.39 -12.87
C VAL A 107 -5.65 -4.30 -13.11
N VAL A 108 -5.91 -5.58 -13.32
CA VAL A 108 -4.88 -6.52 -13.74
C VAL A 108 -4.73 -6.40 -15.26
N VAL A 109 -3.48 -6.31 -15.72
CA VAL A 109 -3.19 -6.30 -17.16
C VAL A 109 -3.48 -7.71 -17.70
N GLU A 110 -4.37 -7.80 -18.68
CA GLU A 110 -4.81 -9.08 -19.25
C GLU A 110 -3.93 -9.53 -20.44
N GLU A 111 -3.25 -8.59 -21.09
CA GLU A 111 -2.47 -8.78 -22.32
C GLU A 111 -1.14 -8.02 -22.21
N ASP A 112 -0.05 -8.60 -22.73
CA ASP A 112 1.29 -7.98 -22.72
C ASP A 112 1.44 -6.79 -23.70
N GLU A 113 0.33 -6.34 -24.31
CA GLU A 113 0.32 -5.29 -25.36
C GLU A 113 0.04 -3.89 -24.80
N ASP A 114 -0.33 -3.77 -23.52
CA ASP A 114 -0.61 -2.47 -22.91
C ASP A 114 0.70 -1.70 -22.62
N VAL A 115 0.96 -0.61 -23.33
CA VAL A 115 2.13 0.27 -23.08
C VAL A 115 1.77 1.41 -22.14
N CYS A 116 2.59 1.65 -21.11
CA CYS A 116 2.37 2.76 -20.20
C CYS A 116 2.67 4.10 -20.88
N GLY A 117 1.65 4.94 -21.07
CA GLY A 117 1.80 6.27 -21.69
C GLY A 117 2.62 7.32 -20.91
N VAL A 118 3.26 6.94 -19.80
CA VAL A 118 4.09 7.82 -18.96
C VAL A 118 5.57 7.44 -19.06
N CYS A 119 5.92 6.17 -18.81
CA CYS A 119 7.30 5.68 -18.93
C CYS A 119 7.63 5.10 -20.31
N LEU A 120 6.62 4.85 -21.16
CA LEU A 120 6.72 4.24 -22.48
C LEU A 120 7.25 2.79 -22.45
N GLU A 121 7.12 2.11 -21.32
CA GLU A 121 7.46 0.68 -21.15
C GLU A 121 6.21 -0.20 -21.26
N GLU A 122 6.40 -1.44 -21.71
CA GLU A 122 5.37 -2.48 -21.77
C GLU A 122 4.92 -2.86 -20.36
N MET A 123 3.61 -2.94 -20.15
CA MET A 123 3.01 -3.50 -18.94
C MET A 123 2.74 -4.97 -19.19
N LYS A 124 3.21 -5.84 -18.31
CA LYS A 124 3.12 -7.28 -18.51
C LYS A 124 1.80 -7.80 -17.99
N ARG A 125 1.34 -8.89 -18.59
CA ARG A 125 0.18 -9.64 -18.12
C ARG A 125 0.38 -10.03 -16.66
N GLY A 126 -0.62 -9.72 -15.85
CA GLY A 126 -0.59 -9.93 -14.40
C GLY A 126 -0.05 -8.74 -13.60
N ASP A 127 0.49 -7.70 -14.24
CA ASP A 127 0.90 -6.49 -13.53
C ASP A 127 -0.32 -5.72 -13.01
N GLU A 128 -0.15 -5.09 -11.85
CA GLU A 128 -1.14 -4.16 -11.29
C GLU A 128 -1.00 -2.80 -11.95
N ALA A 129 -2.02 -2.43 -12.75
CA ALA A 129 -2.14 -1.13 -13.36
C ALA A 129 -3.26 -0.31 -12.69
N ARG A 130 -3.23 0.99 -12.92
CA ARG A 130 -4.26 1.94 -12.50
C ARG A 130 -5.00 2.47 -13.70
N ALA A 131 -6.31 2.33 -13.69
CA ALA A 131 -7.19 2.89 -14.71
C ALA A 131 -7.72 4.26 -14.28
N MET A 132 -7.59 5.23 -15.18
CA MET A 132 -8.23 6.54 -15.05
C MET A 132 -9.73 6.44 -15.38
N GLY A 133 -10.52 7.46 -15.02
CA GLY A 133 -11.94 7.53 -15.39
C GLY A 133 -12.24 7.49 -16.90
N CYS A 134 -11.24 7.79 -17.73
CA CYS A 134 -11.26 7.65 -19.18
C CYS A 134 -10.80 6.27 -19.69
N MET A 135 -10.64 5.27 -18.81
CA MET A 135 -10.23 3.89 -19.11
C MET A 135 -8.78 3.68 -19.57
N HIS A 136 -7.97 4.73 -19.70
CA HIS A 136 -6.53 4.58 -19.94
C HIS A 136 -5.82 4.00 -18.72
N LYS A 137 -4.93 3.03 -18.97
CA LYS A 137 -4.16 2.29 -17.96
C LYS A 137 -2.71 2.75 -17.89
N PHE A 138 -2.14 2.72 -16.70
CA PHE A 138 -0.74 3.08 -16.44
C PHE A 138 -0.21 2.26 -15.26
N HIS A 139 1.11 2.10 -15.15
CA HIS A 139 1.71 1.66 -13.89
C HIS A 139 1.27 2.56 -12.74
N GLY A 140 0.93 1.97 -11.59
CA GLY A 140 0.45 2.74 -10.43
C GLY A 140 1.41 3.87 -10.04
N HIS A 141 2.71 3.57 -9.91
CA HIS A 141 3.71 4.57 -9.55
C HIS A 141 3.83 5.70 -10.61
N CYS A 142 3.67 5.36 -11.90
CA CYS A 142 3.80 6.31 -13.00
C CYS A 142 2.68 7.34 -12.97
N ILE A 143 1.43 6.86 -12.88
CA ILE A 143 0.28 7.77 -12.85
C ILE A 143 0.23 8.57 -11.55
N PHE A 144 0.61 7.99 -10.41
CA PHE A 144 0.70 8.74 -9.16
C PHE A 144 1.72 9.88 -9.25
N LYS A 145 2.92 9.62 -9.80
CA LYS A 145 3.94 10.65 -9.97
C LYS A 145 3.47 11.77 -10.91
N TRP A 146 2.77 11.41 -11.97
CA TRP A 146 2.19 12.38 -12.91
C TRP A 146 1.12 13.25 -12.26
N LEU A 147 0.18 12.61 -11.55
CA LEU A 147 -0.96 13.26 -10.93
C LEU A 147 -0.58 14.25 -9.83
N LYS A 148 0.54 14.03 -9.14
CA LYS A 148 1.11 15.03 -8.21
C LYS A 148 1.42 16.39 -8.85
N GLN A 149 1.56 16.45 -10.17
CA GLN A 149 1.86 17.69 -10.90
C GLN A 149 0.71 18.13 -11.79
N LYS A 150 -0.08 17.20 -12.33
CA LYS A 150 -1.13 17.46 -13.31
C LYS A 150 -2.33 16.55 -13.06
N ASP A 151 -3.50 17.12 -12.89
CA ASP A 151 -4.76 16.42 -12.62
C ASP A 151 -5.47 15.89 -13.89
N VAL A 152 -4.70 15.64 -14.96
CA VAL A 152 -5.22 15.23 -16.28
C VAL A 152 -4.53 13.98 -16.82
N CYS A 153 -5.29 13.19 -17.60
CA CYS A 153 -4.76 12.01 -18.30
C CYS A 153 -3.60 12.38 -19.24
N PRO A 154 -2.45 11.68 -19.17
CA PRO A 154 -1.33 11.86 -20.11
C PRO A 154 -1.71 11.66 -21.58
N LEU A 155 -2.68 10.78 -21.86
CA LEU A 155 -3.06 10.38 -23.21
C LEU A 155 -4.18 11.24 -23.80
N CYS A 156 -5.23 11.52 -23.03
CA CYS A 156 -6.43 12.20 -23.55
C CYS A 156 -6.81 13.49 -22.82
N ARG A 157 -6.03 13.94 -21.83
CA ARG A 157 -6.27 15.14 -21.01
C ARG A 157 -7.59 15.14 -20.21
N TYR A 158 -8.24 13.98 -20.06
CA TYR A 158 -9.39 13.82 -19.17
C TYR A 158 -9.01 14.22 -17.73
N HIS A 159 -9.78 15.13 -17.12
CA HIS A 159 -9.59 15.54 -15.72
C HIS A 159 -10.02 14.43 -14.76
N ILE A 160 -9.17 14.13 -13.79
CA ILE A 160 -9.43 13.08 -12.79
C ILE A 160 -10.67 13.37 -11.93
N HIS A 161 -11.00 14.65 -11.73
CA HIS A 161 -12.18 15.09 -10.97
C HIS A 161 -13.47 15.15 -11.79
N ASN A 162 -13.45 14.77 -13.08
CA ASN A 162 -14.65 14.85 -13.90
C ASN A 162 -15.58 13.67 -13.63
N SER A 163 -16.42 13.77 -12.61
CA SER A 163 -17.49 12.81 -12.25
C SER A 163 -18.82 13.19 -12.93
N LYS A 164 -18.82 13.38 -14.25
CA LYS A 164 -20.09 13.64 -14.95
C LYS A 164 -20.70 12.35 -15.49
N VAL A 165 -21.71 11.87 -14.78
CA VAL A 165 -22.78 11.05 -15.39
C VAL A 165 -23.76 12.05 -15.99
N ASP A 166 -23.49 12.48 -17.22
CA ASP A 166 -24.46 13.28 -17.98
C ASP A 166 -25.52 12.31 -18.51
N PHE A 167 -26.65 12.21 -17.80
CA PHE A 167 -27.90 11.73 -18.40
C PHE A 167 -28.47 12.92 -19.18
N GLU A 168 -28.40 12.86 -20.52
CA GLU A 168 -29.16 13.77 -21.37
C GLU A 168 -30.64 13.31 -21.42
N ASP A 169 -31.54 14.29 -21.20
CA ASP A 169 -33.02 14.18 -21.23
C ASP A 169 -33.59 13.84 -22.62
#